data_AF-A0A6I6DNJ6-F1
#
_entry.id   AF-A0A6I6DNJ6-F1
#
_cell.length_a   1.000
_cell.length_b   1.000
_cell.length_c   1.000
_cell.angle_alpha   90.00
_cell.angle_beta   90.00
_cell.angle_gamma   90.00
#
_symmetry.space_group_name_H-M   'P 1'
#
loop_
_entity.id
_entity.type
_entity.pdbx_description
1 polymer ?
#
loop_
_entity_poly.entity_id
_entity_poly.type
_entity_poly.pdbx_seq_one_letter_code
_entity_poly.pdbx_strand_id
1 'polypeptide(L)'
;MFEISRCLYCRKKDSSNEVNTSILVNGELKQMQTVSCSDECADKIQEFAEFNNISSKNFVKIGIAGIIFFLFLIALNTVGFQVDIFPFIIIFFGAVFLLYPLATWGFYKRIGIKYMTIIVRVLAILLIVLGVLRLI
;
A
#
# COMPACT_ATOMS: atom_id res chain seq x y z
N MET A 1 -7.43 -26.37 -21.43
CA MET A 1 -6.43 -25.28 -21.47
C MET A 1 -5.99 -25.05 -20.03
N PHE A 2 -4.85 -25.60 -19.61
CA PHE A 2 -4.38 -25.41 -18.24
C PHE A 2 -3.98 -23.94 -18.08
N GLU A 3 -4.75 -23.16 -17.31
CA GLU A 3 -4.29 -21.86 -16.86
C GLU A 3 -3.01 -22.11 -16.06
N ILE A 4 -1.87 -21.73 -16.63
CA ILE A 4 -0.60 -21.72 -15.91
C ILE A 4 -0.77 -20.67 -14.80
N SER A 5 -1.17 -21.15 -13.63
CA SER A 5 -1.23 -20.32 -12.44
C SER A 5 0.20 -19.83 -12.15
N ARG A 6 0.34 -18.53 -11.96
CA ARG A 6 1.62 -17.90 -11.63
C ARG A 6 1.61 -17.56 -10.15
N CYS A 7 2.78 -17.67 -9.53
CA CYS A 7 2.93 -17.30 -8.12
C CYS A 7 2.45 -15.86 -7.86
N LEU A 8 1.60 -15.67 -6.85
CA LEU A 8 1.07 -14.35 -6.50
C LEU A 8 2.16 -13.40 -5.98
N TYR A 9 3.19 -13.92 -5.31
CA TYR A 9 4.24 -13.08 -4.74
C TYR A 9 5.23 -12.60 -5.82
N CYS A 10 5.82 -13.53 -6.57
CA CYS A 10 6.96 -13.27 -7.47
C CYS A 10 6.70 -13.56 -8.96
N ARG A 11 5.48 -13.99 -9.34
CA ARG A 11 5.05 -14.28 -10.72
C ARG A 11 5.85 -15.35 -11.47
N LYS A 12 6.65 -16.16 -10.79
CA LYS A 12 7.25 -17.37 -11.40
C LYS A 12 6.16 -18.28 -11.97
N LYS A 13 6.48 -18.89 -13.12
CA LYS A 13 5.68 -19.95 -13.76
C LYS A 13 5.87 -21.27 -13.00
N ASP A 14 4.98 -22.22 -13.24
CA ASP A 14 4.98 -23.57 -12.65
C ASP A 14 4.78 -23.59 -11.13
N SER A 15 3.89 -22.72 -10.64
CA SER A 15 3.50 -22.71 -9.23
C SER A 15 2.32 -23.66 -9.03
N SER A 16 2.47 -24.66 -8.15
CA SER A 16 1.42 -25.64 -7.84
C SER A 16 0.95 -25.58 -6.39
N ASN A 17 1.65 -24.86 -5.51
CA ASN A 17 1.33 -24.86 -4.09
C ASN A 17 0.24 -23.83 -3.80
N GLU A 18 -0.92 -24.31 -3.36
CA GLU A 18 -2.04 -23.46 -2.99
C GLU A 18 -1.90 -22.93 -1.57
N VAL A 19 -2.22 -21.66 -1.39
CA VAL A 19 -2.15 -20.95 -0.12
C VAL A 19 -3.49 -20.27 0.10
N ASN A 20 -4.16 -20.67 1.17
CA ASN A 20 -5.37 -20.02 1.64
C ASN A 20 -5.00 -18.85 2.55
N THR A 21 -5.46 -17.66 2.20
CA THR A 21 -5.25 -16.45 2.99
C THR A 21 -6.56 -15.74 3.25
N SER A 22 -6.68 -15.16 4.44
CA SER A 22 -7.84 -14.32 4.80
C SER A 22 -7.46 -12.86 4.62
N ILE A 23 -8.10 -12.18 3.67
CA ILE A 23 -7.85 -10.76 3.42
C ILE A 23 -9.15 -9.97 3.58
N LEU A 24 -9.06 -8.85 4.27
CA LEU A 24 -10.08 -7.80 4.29
C LEU A 24 -10.26 -7.19 2.89
N VAL A 25 -11.44 -7.41 2.30
CA VAL A 25 -11.87 -6.75 1.06
C VAL A 25 -13.17 -6.02 1.35
N ASN A 26 -13.17 -4.70 1.16
CA ASN A 26 -14.33 -3.84 1.42
C ASN A 26 -14.89 -3.97 2.85
N GLY A 27 -14.01 -4.16 3.84
CA GLY A 27 -14.41 -4.28 5.25
C GLY A 27 -14.77 -5.70 5.70
N GLU A 28 -14.87 -6.66 4.78
CA GLU A 28 -15.16 -8.07 5.10
C GLU A 28 -13.92 -8.94 4.92
N LEU A 29 -13.65 -9.82 5.90
CA LEU A 29 -12.64 -10.87 5.75
C LEU A 29 -13.12 -11.89 4.71
N LYS A 30 -12.42 -12.00 3.59
CA LYS A 30 -12.66 -13.00 2.55
C LYS A 30 -11.51 -13.99 2.52
N GLN A 31 -11.87 -15.28 2.49
CA GLN A 31 -10.90 -16.34 2.19
C GLN A 31 -10.57 -16.29 0.69
N MET A 32 -9.29 -16.23 0.37
CA MET A 32 -8.79 -16.31 -0.99
C MET A 32 -7.78 -17.44 -1.10
N GLN A 33 -8.03 -18.33 -2.06
CA GLN A 33 -7.06 -19.31 -2.50
C GLN A 33 -6.14 -18.66 -3.53
N THR A 34 -4.84 -18.75 -3.29
CA THR A 34 -3.80 -18.13 -4.12
C THR A 34 -2.71 -19.16 -4.39
N VAL A 35 -1.87 -18.92 -5.40
CA VAL A 35 -0.84 -19.88 -5.79
C VAL A 35 0.54 -19.34 -5.45
N SER A 36 1.39 -20.21 -4.89
CA SER A 36 2.76 -19.95 -4.47
C SER A 36 3.73 -20.91 -5.16
N CYS A 37 4.98 -20.49 -5.36
CA CYS A 37 6.02 -21.33 -5.99
C CYS A 37 7.00 -21.96 -4.99
N SER A 38 6.93 -21.58 -3.71
CA SER A 38 7.76 -22.10 -2.62
C SER A 38 7.09 -21.75 -1.29
N ASP A 39 7.47 -22.47 -0.23
CA ASP A 39 6.97 -22.20 1.13
C ASP A 39 7.35 -20.80 1.60
N GLU A 40 8.56 -20.33 1.28
CA GLU A 40 8.96 -18.93 1.54
C GLU A 40 8.01 -17.91 0.87
N CYS A 41 7.56 -18.19 -0.36
CA CYS A 41 6.59 -17.31 -1.02
C CYS A 41 5.20 -17.42 -0.37
N ALA A 42 4.82 -18.58 0.15
CA ALA A 42 3.56 -18.77 0.87
C ALA A 42 3.56 -17.93 2.16
N ASP A 43 4.64 -18.00 2.94
CA ASP A 43 4.82 -17.20 4.16
C ASP A 43 4.75 -15.71 3.84
N LYS A 44 5.43 -15.25 2.78
CA LYS A 44 5.37 -13.85 2.36
C LYS A 44 3.99 -13.38 1.89
N ILE A 45 3.17 -14.28 1.34
CA ILE A 45 1.78 -13.97 0.98
C ILE A 45 0.92 -13.84 2.25
N GLN A 46 1.12 -14.72 3.23
CA GLN A 46 0.43 -14.64 4.53
C GLN A 46 0.82 -13.38 5.31
N GLU A 47 2.11 -13.08 5.44
CA GLU A 47 2.61 -11.83 6.05
C GLU A 47 1.98 -10.61 5.38
N PHE A 48 1.90 -10.60 4.05
CA PHE A 48 1.26 -9.52 3.30
C PHE A 48 -0.24 -9.41 3.62
N ALA A 49 -0.96 -10.53 3.71
CA ALA A 49 -2.39 -10.55 4.04
C ALA A 49 -2.65 -10.01 5.46
N GLU A 50 -1.87 -10.46 6.45
CA GLU A 50 -1.94 -9.95 7.82
C GLU A 50 -1.64 -8.46 7.90
N PHE A 51 -0.55 -8.04 7.26
CA PHE A 51 -0.18 -6.64 7.16
C PHE A 51 -1.29 -5.81 6.52
N ASN A 52 -1.88 -6.28 5.42
CA ASN A 52 -2.98 -5.59 4.74
C ASN A 52 -4.22 -5.47 5.64
N ASN A 53 -4.53 -6.49 6.44
CA ASN A 53 -5.67 -6.48 7.35
C ASN A 53 -5.48 -5.48 8.50
N ILE A 54 -4.30 -5.46 9.11
CA ILE A 54 -3.94 -4.50 10.16
C ILE A 54 -3.93 -3.08 9.59
N SER A 55 -3.30 -2.90 8.43
CA SER A 55 -3.17 -1.62 7.76
C SER A 55 -4.51 -1.06 7.34
N SER A 56 -5.41 -1.89 6.81
CA SER A 56 -6.77 -1.47 6.42
C SER A 56 -7.57 -0.94 7.61
N LYS A 57 -7.40 -1.52 8.81
CA LYS A 57 -8.02 -0.99 10.05
C LYS A 57 -7.41 0.34 10.49
N ASN A 58 -6.09 0.49 10.32
CA ASN A 58 -5.38 1.72 10.70
C ASN A 58 -5.49 2.83 9.66
N PHE A 59 -5.86 2.52 8.41
CA PHE A 59 -5.98 3.49 7.32
C PHE A 59 -6.98 4.61 7.64
N VAL A 60 -8.12 4.27 8.26
CA VAL A 60 -9.11 5.26 8.72
C VAL A 60 -8.49 6.20 9.76
N LYS A 61 -7.73 5.66 10.72
CA LYS A 61 -7.06 6.48 11.76
C LYS A 61 -6.02 7.41 11.14
N ILE A 62 -5.24 6.92 10.18
CA ILE A 62 -4.24 7.72 9.45
C ILE A 62 -4.93 8.82 8.63
N GLY A 63 -6.05 8.51 7.97
CA GLY A 63 -6.86 9.49 7.25
C GLY A 63 -7.37 10.60 8.17
N ILE A 64 -7.92 10.24 9.33
CA ILE A 64 -8.38 11.22 10.34
C ILE A 64 -7.20 12.07 10.84
N ALA A 65 -6.07 11.45 11.18
CA ALA A 65 -4.87 12.17 11.62
C ALA A 65 -4.36 13.15 10.53
N GLY A 66 -4.39 12.73 9.26
CA GLY A 66 -4.06 13.57 8.12
C GLY A 66 -5.00 14.77 7.98
N ILE A 67 -6.32 14.55 8.09
CA ILE A 67 -7.31 15.64 8.04
C ILE A 67 -7.06 16.64 9.17
N ILE A 68 -6.85 16.17 10.40
CA ILE A 68 -6.55 17.05 11.56
C ILE A 68 -5.28 17.86 11.30
N PHE A 69 -4.23 17.22 10.78
CA PHE A 69 -2.98 17.90 10.44
C PHE A 69 -3.18 18.97 9.35
N PHE A 70 -3.94 18.70 8.29
CA PHE A 70 -4.23 19.70 7.26
C PHE A 70 -5.11 20.84 7.77
N LEU A 71 -6.10 20.57 8.62
CA LEU A 71 -6.91 21.60 9.27
C LEU A 71 -6.04 22.52 10.14
N PHE A 72 -5.06 21.96 10.84
CA PHE A 72 -4.10 22.75 11.59
C PHE A 72 -3.25 23.67 10.68
N LEU A 73 -2.75 23.17 9.55
CA LEU A 73 -2.02 24.00 8.58
C LEU A 73 -2.88 25.12 7.96
N ILE A 74 -4.16 24.84 7.72
CA ILE A 74 -5.13 25.85 7.26
C ILE A 74 -5.35 26.90 8.37
N ALA A 75 -5.52 26.47 9.62
CA ALA A 75 -5.70 27.38 10.75
C ALA A 75 -4.50 28.33 10.92
N LEU A 76 -3.27 27.83 10.75
CA LEU A 76 -2.06 28.66 10.77
C LEU A 76 -2.09 29.79 9.72
N ASN A 77 -2.59 29.50 8.51
CA ASN A 77 -2.80 30.52 7.48
C ASN A 77 -3.83 31.58 7.89
N THR A 78 -4.89 31.20 8.59
CA THR A 78 -5.91 32.16 9.05
C THR A 78 -5.43 33.11 10.15
N VAL A 79 -4.40 32.73 10.91
CA VAL A 79 -3.81 33.57 11.97
C VAL A 79 -2.56 34.34 11.52
N GLY A 80 -2.26 34.35 10.21
CA GLY A 80 -1.23 35.20 9.60
C GLY A 80 0.09 34.50 9.23
N PHE A 81 0.22 33.19 9.44
CA PHE A 81 1.38 32.44 8.95
C PHE A 81 1.13 31.95 7.53
N GLN A 82 1.81 32.52 6.53
CA GLN A 82 1.72 32.03 5.15
C GLN A 82 2.45 30.69 5.01
N VAL A 83 1.70 29.59 5.06
CA VAL A 83 2.23 28.23 4.91
C VAL A 83 1.68 27.64 3.61
N ASP A 84 2.55 27.29 2.66
CA ASP A 84 2.15 26.52 1.49
C ASP A 84 1.83 25.08 1.91
N ILE A 85 0.56 24.71 1.82
CA ILE A 85 0.03 23.42 2.28
C ILE A 85 0.33 22.31 1.27
N PHE A 86 0.49 22.67 -0.01
CA PHE A 86 0.67 21.72 -1.11
C PHE A 86 1.86 20.77 -0.93
N PRO A 87 3.08 21.22 -0.58
CA PRO A 87 4.20 20.31 -0.31
C PRO A 87 3.93 19.34 0.84
N PHE A 88 3.27 19.79 1.92
CA PHE A 88 2.92 18.92 3.05
C PHE A 88 1.92 17.83 2.65
N ILE A 89 0.96 18.16 1.77
CA ILE A 89 0.03 17.16 1.21
C ILE A 89 0.81 16.08 0.46
N ILE A 90 1.72 16.49 -0.44
CA ILE A 90 2.52 15.55 -1.22
C ILE A 90 3.36 14.66 -0.32
N ILE A 91 4.05 15.23 0.67
CA ILE A 91 4.90 14.48 1.62
C ILE A 91 4.05 13.51 2.43
N PHE A 92 2.88 13.94 2.92
CA PHE A 92 1.97 13.09 3.68
C PHE A 92 1.52 11.88 2.85
N PHE A 93 1.04 12.08 1.63
CA PHE A 93 0.65 10.97 0.76
C PHE A 93 1.83 10.06 0.41
N GLY A 94 3.00 10.63 0.13
CA GLY A 94 4.23 9.87 -0.06
C GLY A 94 4.57 8.99 1.14
N ALA A 95 4.55 9.54 2.36
CA ALA A 95 4.80 8.79 3.59
C ALA A 95 3.77 7.67 3.81
N VAL A 96 2.49 7.96 3.57
CA VAL A 96 1.42 6.96 3.67
C VAL A 96 1.64 5.81 2.69
N PHE A 97 1.94 6.08 1.41
CA PHE A 97 2.18 5.03 0.41
C PHE A 97 3.48 4.25 0.65
N LEU A 98 4.48 4.88 1.27
CA LEU A 98 5.73 4.21 1.64
C LEU A 98 5.52 3.16 2.73
N LEU A 99 4.78 3.55 3.77
CA LEU A 99 4.44 2.68 4.90
C LEU A 99 3.39 1.65 4.51
N TYR A 100 2.40 2.06 3.72
CA TYR A 100 1.26 1.26 3.30
C TYR A 100 1.21 1.18 1.79
N PRO A 101 1.98 0.27 1.18
CA PRO A 101 1.96 0.06 -0.26
C PRO A 101 0.65 -0.62 -0.64
N LEU A 102 -0.41 0.18 -0.78
CA LEU A 102 -1.76 -0.28 -1.11
C LEU A 102 -1.93 -0.27 -2.64
N ALA A 103 -2.41 -1.40 -3.16
CA ALA A 103 -2.85 -1.53 -4.54
C ALA A 103 -4.11 -2.41 -4.57
N THR A 104 -4.86 -2.36 -5.67
CA THR A 104 -6.03 -3.24 -5.80
C THR A 104 -5.58 -4.70 -6.00
N TRP A 105 -6.42 -5.63 -5.55
CA TRP A 105 -6.20 -7.06 -5.74
C TRP A 105 -5.97 -7.46 -7.21
N GLY A 106 -6.59 -6.76 -8.16
CA GLY A 106 -6.36 -6.95 -9.59
C GLY A 106 -4.91 -6.66 -10.01
N PHE A 107 -4.31 -5.59 -9.47
CA PHE A 107 -2.90 -5.27 -9.74
C PHE A 107 -1.95 -6.30 -9.12
N TYR A 108 -2.21 -6.75 -7.88
CA TYR A 108 -1.42 -7.81 -7.26
C TYR A 108 -1.47 -9.12 -8.05
N LYS A 109 -2.65 -9.52 -8.54
CA LYS A 109 -2.79 -10.70 -9.40
C LYS A 109 -2.07 -10.56 -10.74
N ARG A 110 -1.97 -9.36 -11.30
CA ARG A 110 -1.34 -9.13 -12.62
C ARG A 110 0.18 -9.01 -12.53
N ILE A 111 0.69 -8.25 -11.57
CA ILE A 111 2.10 -7.85 -11.46
C ILE A 111 2.85 -8.65 -10.39
N GLY A 112 2.14 -9.12 -9.35
CA GLY A 112 2.72 -9.78 -8.19
C GLY A 112 2.94 -8.83 -7.02
N ILE A 113 2.79 -9.35 -5.80
CA ILE A 113 2.90 -8.57 -4.56
C ILE A 113 4.27 -7.91 -4.45
N LYS A 114 5.36 -8.67 -4.63
CA LYS A 114 6.74 -8.17 -4.49
C LYS A 114 6.99 -6.96 -5.38
N TYR A 115 6.69 -7.08 -6.66
CA TYR A 115 6.97 -6.02 -7.64
C TYR A 115 6.05 -4.82 -7.46
N MET A 116 4.76 -5.04 -7.19
CA MET A 116 3.83 -3.93 -6.95
C MET A 116 4.22 -3.13 -5.71
N THR A 117 4.61 -3.80 -4.62
CA THR A 117 5.11 -3.13 -3.42
C THR A 117 6.35 -2.29 -3.70
N ILE A 118 7.30 -2.80 -4.49
CA ILE A 118 8.50 -2.02 -4.88
C ILE A 118 8.09 -0.79 -5.70
N ILE A 119 7.22 -0.95 -6.70
CA ILE A 119 6.75 0.16 -7.55
C ILE A 119 6.12 1.26 -6.69
N VAL A 120 5.21 0.90 -5.79
CA VAL A 120 4.53 1.86 -4.91
C VAL A 120 5.52 2.57 -3.99
N ARG A 121 6.49 1.86 -3.42
CA ARG A 121 7.53 2.47 -2.57
C ARG A 121 8.42 3.45 -3.34
N VAL A 122 8.80 3.12 -4.57
CA VAL A 122 9.60 4.02 -5.42
C VAL A 122 8.80 5.29 -5.73
N LEU A 123 7.53 5.16 -6.12
CA LEU A 123 6.64 6.30 -6.36
C LEU A 123 6.45 7.15 -5.10
N ALA A 124 6.32 6.51 -3.93
CA ALA A 124 6.20 7.17 -2.65
C ALA A 124 7.44 8.02 -2.31
N ILE A 125 8.64 7.48 -2.51
CA ILE A 125 9.90 8.21 -2.32
C ILE A 125 9.97 9.41 -3.27
N LEU A 126 9.59 9.24 -4.54
CA LEU A 126 9.57 10.35 -5.50
C LEU A 126 8.63 11.48 -5.07
N LEU A 127 7.44 11.14 -4.54
CA LEU A 127 6.52 12.14 -3.99
C LEU A 127 7.15 12.89 -2.81
N ILE A 128 7.75 12.19 -1.84
CA ILE A 128 8.41 12.83 -0.70
C ILE A 128 9.50 13.78 -1.18
N VAL A 129 10.36 13.34 -2.09
CA VAL A 129 11.45 14.18 -2.65
C VAL A 129 10.87 15.43 -3.33
N LEU A 130 9.84 15.29 -4.17
CA LEU A 130 9.19 16.43 -4.84
C LEU A 130 8.56 17.41 -3.84
N GLY A 131 7.93 16.90 -2.79
CA GLY A 131 7.35 17.73 -1.74
C GLY A 131 8.41 18.48 -0.93
N VAL A 132 9.53 17.83 -0.59
CA VAL A 132 10.66 18.46 0.10
C VAL A 132 11.32 19.53 -0.77
N LEU A 133 11.51 19.26 -2.07
CA LEU A 133 12.05 20.25 -3.02
C LEU A 133 11.17 21.49 -3.18
N ARG A 134 9.87 21.39 -2.88
CA ARG A 134 8.93 22.50 -2.89
C ARG A 134 8.91 23.32 -1.60
N LEU A 135 9.54 22.82 -0.52
CA LEU A 135 9.67 23.52 0.76
C LEU A 135 10.94 24.39 0.86
N ILE A 136 11.92 24.15 -0.02
CA ILE A 136 13.20 24.85 -0.10
C ILE A 136 13.09 25.95 -1.15
#